data_AF-A0A349SUK0-F1
#
_entry.id   AF-A0A349SUK0-F1
#
_cell.length_a   1.000
_cell.length_b   1.000
_cell.length_c   1.000
_cell.angle_alpha   90.00
_cell.angle_beta   90.00
_cell.angle_gamma   90.00
#
_symmetry.space_group_name_H-M   'P 1'
#
loop_
_entity.id
_entity.type
_entity.pdbx_description
1 polymer ?
#
loop_
_entity_poly.entity_id
_entity_poly.type
_entity_poly.pdbx_seq_one_letter_code
_entity_poly.pdbx_strand_id
1 'polypeptide(L)'
;MTQGKIYRADYSTAKDARVHQTRAAIRKAFLKLLDKKPLEQITVREIASAASVGYTTFFRHHTSKEALLNEIAATEIKHLIELALPVLGTIDTRNAALAMCGYVAEHRALWSTLLTGGASNVLREEFIRLSLQVAASWNGNNKRLPPELGVILVTSGTIELLAWWLKQKNPIAVEELAIIFDKTVVSPVVSDW
;
A
#
# COMPACT_ATOMS: atom_id res chain seq x y z
N MET A 1 1.59 28.93 50.49
CA MET A 1 0.35 28.16 50.35
C MET A 1 0.28 27.68 48.91
N THR A 2 0.47 26.38 48.70
CA THR A 2 0.68 25.75 47.40
C THR A 2 -0.55 24.90 47.11
N GLN A 3 -1.33 25.21 46.06
CA GLN A 3 -2.30 24.27 45.50
C GLN A 3 -1.78 23.78 44.15
N GLY A 4 -1.33 22.52 44.15
CA GLY A 4 -0.95 21.79 42.95
C GLY A 4 -2.20 21.46 42.13
N LYS A 5 -2.19 21.86 40.86
CA LYS A 5 -3.12 21.33 39.86
C LYS A 5 -2.71 19.89 39.55
N ILE A 6 -3.59 18.95 39.88
CA ILE A 6 -3.51 17.54 39.49
C ILE A 6 -3.79 17.47 37.98
N TYR A 7 -2.79 17.12 37.19
CA TYR A 7 -2.96 16.79 35.77
C TYR A 7 -3.45 15.35 35.66
N ARG A 8 -4.67 15.14 35.14
CA ARG A 8 -5.27 13.80 34.94
C ARG A 8 -4.95 13.28 33.53
N ALA A 9 -4.19 12.19 33.45
CA ALA A 9 -3.69 11.58 32.21
C ALA A 9 -4.66 10.63 31.48
N ASP A 10 -5.88 10.40 31.99
CA ASP A 10 -6.76 9.33 31.48
C ASP A 10 -7.69 9.69 30.30
N TYR A 11 -7.75 10.95 29.86
CA TYR A 11 -8.70 11.36 28.80
C TYR A 11 -8.16 11.25 27.36
N SER A 12 -6.84 11.16 27.17
CA SER A 12 -6.24 11.11 25.82
C SER A 12 -6.45 9.76 25.15
N THR A 13 -6.22 8.67 25.89
CA THR A 13 -6.16 7.30 25.36
C THR A 13 -7.51 6.80 24.83
N ALA A 14 -8.61 7.08 25.52
CA ALA A 14 -9.95 6.66 25.09
C ALA A 14 -10.41 7.41 23.82
N LYS A 15 -10.06 8.69 23.69
CA LYS A 15 -10.36 9.50 22.50
C LYS A 15 -9.57 8.99 21.30
N ASP A 16 -8.29 8.70 21.49
CA ASP A 16 -7.40 8.18 20.44
C ASP A 16 -7.87 6.79 19.99
N ALA A 17 -8.22 5.90 20.93
CA ALA A 17 -8.79 4.59 20.61
C ALA A 17 -10.06 4.69 19.76
N ARG A 18 -10.95 5.63 20.08
CA ARG A 18 -12.19 5.84 19.30
C ARG A 18 -11.91 6.37 17.90
N VAL A 19 -10.93 7.26 17.75
CA VAL A 19 -10.48 7.75 16.44
C VAL A 19 -9.94 6.60 15.58
N HIS A 20 -9.08 5.77 16.15
CA HIS A 20 -8.52 4.60 15.45
C HIS A 20 -9.61 3.59 15.05
N GLN A 21 -10.52 3.26 15.95
CA GLN A 21 -11.65 2.37 15.65
C GLN A 21 -12.54 2.92 14.52
N THR A 22 -12.80 4.24 14.53
CA THR A 22 -13.63 4.88 13.50
C THR A 22 -12.93 4.85 12.13
N ARG A 23 -11.63 5.18 12.06
CA ARG A 23 -10.85 5.09 10.81
C ARG A 23 -10.78 3.66 10.29
N ALA A 24 -10.59 2.68 11.17
CA ALA A 24 -10.58 1.26 10.79
C ALA A 24 -11.94 0.79 10.24
N ALA A 25 -13.04 1.20 10.87
CA ALA A 25 -14.39 0.89 10.40
C ALA A 25 -14.67 1.50 9.02
N ILE A 26 -14.30 2.77 8.81
CA ILE A 26 -14.42 3.47 7.52
C ILE A 26 -13.59 2.76 6.45
N ARG A 27 -12.31 2.46 6.73
CA ARG A 27 -11.42 1.73 5.80
C ARG A 27 -12.03 0.38 5.41
N LYS A 28 -12.47 -0.41 6.39
CA LYS A 28 -13.07 -1.73 6.14
C LYS A 28 -14.33 -1.65 5.30
N ALA A 29 -15.21 -0.68 5.59
CA ALA A 29 -16.43 -0.48 4.81
C ALA A 29 -16.13 -0.05 3.37
N PHE A 30 -15.17 0.86 3.19
CA PHE A 30 -14.77 1.32 1.87
C PHE A 30 -14.14 0.22 1.02
N LEU A 31 -13.22 -0.59 1.60
CA LEU A 31 -12.63 -1.75 0.92
C LEU A 31 -13.68 -2.78 0.51
N LYS A 32 -14.68 -3.05 1.35
CA LYS A 32 -15.82 -3.92 1.01
C LYS A 32 -16.68 -3.38 -0.13
N LEU A 33 -16.77 -2.07 -0.28
CA LEU A 33 -17.51 -1.45 -1.39
C LEU A 33 -16.70 -1.52 -2.69
N LEU A 34 -15.38 -1.32 -2.62
CA LEU A 34 -14.46 -1.45 -3.76
C LEU A 34 -14.41 -2.87 -4.32
N ASP A 35 -14.57 -3.89 -3.47
CA ASP A 35 -14.71 -5.29 -3.89
C ASP A 35 -15.97 -5.55 -4.74
N LYS A 36 -16.98 -4.67 -4.64
CA LYS A 36 -18.29 -4.86 -5.28
C LYS A 36 -18.53 -3.95 -6.48
N LYS A 37 -17.91 -2.76 -6.50
CA LYS A 37 -18.16 -1.75 -7.52
C LYS A 37 -17.01 -0.75 -7.64
N PRO A 38 -16.85 -0.13 -8.83
CA PRO A 38 -15.81 0.86 -9.06
C PRO A 38 -15.99 2.10 -8.18
N LEU A 39 -14.89 2.80 -7.89
CA LEU A 39 -14.83 3.97 -7.01
C LEU A 39 -15.84 5.07 -7.38
N GLU A 40 -16.05 5.28 -8.66
CA GLU A 40 -16.93 6.31 -9.23
C GLU A 40 -18.38 6.11 -8.77
N GLN A 41 -18.79 4.85 -8.56
CA GLN A 41 -20.12 4.45 -8.11
C GLN A 41 -20.26 4.36 -6.58
N ILE A 42 -19.19 4.63 -5.82
CA ILE A 42 -19.20 4.65 -4.36
C ILE A 42 -19.46 6.07 -3.86
N THR A 43 -20.43 6.25 -2.98
CA THR A 43 -20.69 7.55 -2.32
C THR A 43 -20.19 7.56 -0.87
N VAL A 44 -19.85 8.75 -0.35
CA VAL A 44 -19.50 8.92 1.07
C VAL A 44 -20.63 8.48 2.00
N ARG A 45 -21.90 8.64 1.58
CA ARG A 45 -23.06 8.19 2.36
C ARG A 45 -23.09 6.67 2.50
N GLU A 46 -22.79 5.94 1.43
CA GLU A 46 -22.72 4.48 1.46
C GLU A 46 -21.56 4.00 2.35
N ILE A 47 -20.39 4.65 2.26
CA ILE A 47 -19.25 4.33 3.13
C ILE A 47 -19.62 4.55 4.60
N ALA A 48 -20.20 5.71 4.93
CA ALA A 48 -20.59 6.06 6.28
C ALA A 48 -21.63 5.07 6.84
N SER A 49 -22.64 4.73 6.03
CA SER A 49 -23.66 3.74 6.38
C SER A 49 -23.05 2.35 6.62
N ALA A 50 -22.22 1.86 5.70
CA ALA A 50 -21.56 0.55 5.83
C ALA A 50 -20.57 0.48 7.00
N ALA A 51 -19.97 1.61 7.38
CA ALA A 51 -19.10 1.72 8.55
C ALA A 51 -19.86 1.93 9.87
N SER A 52 -21.19 2.11 9.82
CA SER A 52 -22.00 2.49 10.99
C SER A 52 -21.53 3.80 11.66
N VAL A 53 -21.15 4.79 10.85
CA VAL A 53 -20.72 6.13 11.31
C VAL A 53 -21.60 7.21 10.70
N GLY A 54 -21.67 8.37 11.34
CA GLY A 54 -22.37 9.53 10.79
C GLY A 54 -21.67 10.08 9.53
N TYR A 55 -22.45 10.61 8.59
CA TYR A 55 -21.92 11.28 7.39
C TYR A 55 -20.92 12.39 7.73
N THR A 56 -21.22 13.19 8.75
CA THR A 56 -20.29 14.23 9.26
C THR A 56 -19.06 13.64 9.94
N THR A 57 -19.18 12.46 10.56
CA THR A 57 -18.04 11.75 11.16
C THR A 57 -17.03 11.32 10.10
N PHE A 58 -17.48 10.90 8.91
CA PHE A 58 -16.56 10.62 7.80
C PHE A 58 -15.66 11.82 7.49
N PHE A 59 -16.25 13.01 7.32
CA PHE A 59 -15.50 14.23 6.97
C PHE A 59 -14.58 14.74 8.07
N ARG A 60 -14.74 14.26 9.31
CA ARG A 60 -13.77 14.53 10.39
C ARG A 60 -12.48 13.73 10.24
N HIS A 61 -12.51 12.64 9.46
CA HIS A 61 -11.37 11.74 9.28
C HIS A 61 -10.79 11.82 7.87
N HIS A 62 -11.62 12.04 6.85
CA HIS A 62 -11.21 12.04 5.44
C HIS A 62 -11.92 13.16 4.68
N THR A 63 -11.19 13.91 3.86
CA THR A 63 -11.74 15.04 3.09
C THR A 63 -12.60 14.58 1.92
N SER A 64 -12.32 13.41 1.35
CA SER A 64 -13.10 12.77 0.29
C SER A 64 -12.87 11.25 0.26
N LYS A 65 -13.61 10.52 -0.59
CA LYS A 65 -13.38 9.08 -0.83
C LYS A 65 -12.06 8.81 -1.56
N GLU A 66 -11.62 9.75 -2.39
CA GLU A 66 -10.33 9.74 -3.08
C GLU A 66 -9.19 9.95 -2.09
N ALA A 67 -9.33 10.89 -1.14
CA ALA A 67 -8.34 11.05 -0.07
C ALA A 67 -8.22 9.78 0.79
N LEU A 68 -9.33 9.14 1.13
CA LEU A 68 -9.33 7.84 1.81
C LEU A 68 -8.62 6.76 0.98
N LEU A 69 -8.88 6.69 -0.33
CA LEU A 69 -8.21 5.73 -1.21
C LEU A 69 -6.70 5.97 -1.26
N ASN A 70 -6.26 7.24 -1.31
CA ASN A 70 -4.85 7.61 -1.29
C ASN A 70 -4.18 7.23 0.04
N GLU A 71 -4.83 7.47 1.18
CA GLU A 71 -4.33 7.03 2.49
C GLU A 71 -4.17 5.51 2.55
N ILE A 72 -5.13 4.77 2.00
CA ILE A 72 -5.07 3.30 1.89
C ILE A 72 -3.90 2.90 1.00
N ALA A 73 -3.81 3.44 -0.22
CA ALA A 73 -2.75 3.15 -1.17
C ALA A 73 -1.36 3.35 -0.56
N ALA A 74 -1.12 4.49 0.09
CA ALA A 74 0.15 4.77 0.76
C ALA A 74 0.47 3.75 1.87
N THR A 75 -0.55 3.30 2.61
CA THR A 75 -0.39 2.25 3.64
C THR A 75 0.00 0.91 3.01
N GLU A 76 -0.69 0.51 1.93
CA GLU A 76 -0.47 -0.77 1.24
C GLU A 76 0.89 -0.82 0.55
N ILE A 77 1.29 0.26 -0.09
CA ILE A 77 2.63 0.40 -0.70
C ILE A 77 3.71 0.30 0.36
N LYS A 78 3.53 1.01 1.49
CA LYS A 78 4.49 0.95 2.59
C LYS A 78 4.64 -0.49 3.09
N HIS A 79 3.54 -1.20 3.27
CA HIS A 79 3.58 -2.61 3.67
C HIS A 79 4.28 -3.49 2.62
N LEU A 80 3.99 -3.28 1.33
CA LEU A 80 4.62 -4.01 0.23
C LEU A 80 6.14 -3.78 0.17
N ILE A 81 6.59 -2.55 0.43
CA ILE A 81 8.02 -2.21 0.56
C ILE A 81 8.63 -2.88 1.80
N GLU A 82 7.93 -2.86 2.93
CA GLU A 82 8.37 -3.51 4.18
C GLU A 82 8.52 -5.04 4.03
N LEU A 83 7.69 -5.68 3.21
CA LEU A 83 7.83 -7.11 2.88
C LEU A 83 9.09 -7.39 2.05
N ALA A 84 9.49 -6.45 1.18
CA ALA A 84 10.66 -6.61 0.32
C ALA A 84 11.99 -6.31 1.04
N LEU A 85 11.97 -5.37 1.99
CA LEU A 85 13.17 -4.81 2.63
C LEU A 85 14.08 -5.82 3.33
N PRO A 86 13.59 -6.70 4.23
CA PRO A 86 14.43 -7.68 4.92
C PRO A 86 15.14 -8.63 3.96
N VAL A 87 14.45 -8.95 2.85
CA VAL A 87 14.87 -9.99 1.92
C VAL A 87 15.86 -9.46 0.88
N LEU A 88 15.76 -8.17 0.52
CA LEU A 88 16.77 -7.46 -0.26
C LEU A 88 18.10 -7.31 0.50
N GLY A 89 18.04 -7.20 1.84
CA GLY A 89 19.22 -7.19 2.70
C GLY A 89 19.95 -8.55 2.79
N THR A 90 19.27 -9.66 2.47
CA THR A 90 19.83 -11.03 2.50
C THR A 90 20.09 -11.62 1.13
N ILE A 91 19.90 -10.85 0.05
CA ILE A 91 20.05 -11.29 -1.36
C ILE A 91 19.18 -12.53 -1.68
N ASP A 92 17.98 -12.62 -1.09
CA ASP A 92 17.01 -13.68 -1.42
C ASP A 92 15.84 -13.13 -2.24
N THR A 93 16.18 -12.55 -3.38
CA THR A 93 15.26 -11.81 -4.25
C THR A 93 14.03 -12.65 -4.65
N ARG A 94 14.19 -13.97 -4.73
CA ARG A 94 13.10 -14.91 -5.02
C ARG A 94 12.07 -14.98 -3.90
N ASN A 95 12.49 -15.11 -2.64
CA ASN A 95 11.55 -15.11 -1.51
C ASN A 95 10.87 -13.74 -1.35
N ALA A 96 11.58 -12.65 -1.68
CA ALA A 96 11.00 -11.31 -1.69
C ALA A 96 9.87 -11.21 -2.73
N ALA A 97 10.16 -11.69 -3.94
CA ALA A 97 9.21 -11.74 -5.04
C ALA A 97 7.98 -12.59 -4.69
N LEU A 98 8.18 -13.75 -4.06
CA LEU A 98 7.09 -14.64 -3.65
C LEU A 98 6.22 -14.00 -2.56
N ALA A 99 6.82 -13.40 -1.53
CA ALA A 99 6.08 -12.70 -0.47
C ALA A 99 5.26 -11.54 -1.04
N MET A 100 5.84 -10.75 -1.93
CA MET A 100 5.15 -9.64 -2.59
C MET A 100 3.99 -10.13 -3.47
N CYS A 101 4.23 -11.10 -4.35
CA CYS A 101 3.18 -11.65 -5.22
C CYS A 101 2.08 -12.33 -4.40
N GLY A 102 2.44 -13.04 -3.33
CA GLY A 102 1.50 -13.66 -2.39
C GLY A 102 0.61 -12.63 -1.69
N TYR A 103 1.19 -11.54 -1.19
CA TYR A 103 0.44 -10.45 -0.58
C TYR A 103 -0.57 -9.83 -1.56
N VAL A 104 -0.15 -9.57 -2.80
CA VAL A 104 -1.01 -9.02 -3.84
C VAL A 104 -2.12 -10.00 -4.22
N ALA A 105 -1.82 -11.30 -4.24
CA ALA A 105 -2.81 -12.35 -4.51
C ALA A 105 -3.87 -12.45 -3.40
N GLU A 106 -3.46 -12.40 -2.13
CA GLU A 106 -4.37 -12.40 -0.98
C GLU A 106 -5.30 -11.17 -0.98
N HIS A 107 -4.79 -10.03 -1.48
CA HIS A 107 -5.51 -8.75 -1.54
C HIS A 107 -5.92 -8.37 -2.98
N ARG A 108 -6.24 -9.36 -3.84
CA ARG A 108 -6.42 -9.18 -5.29
C ARG A 108 -7.40 -8.05 -5.68
N ALA A 109 -8.56 -7.96 -5.03
CA ALA A 109 -9.57 -6.95 -5.37
C ALA A 109 -9.11 -5.52 -5.07
N LEU A 110 -8.42 -5.34 -3.94
CA LEU A 110 -7.80 -4.07 -3.56
C LEU A 110 -6.73 -3.66 -4.57
N TRP A 111 -5.77 -4.55 -4.85
CA TRP A 111 -4.69 -4.25 -5.80
C TRP A 111 -5.20 -4.09 -7.23
N SER A 112 -6.26 -4.79 -7.62
CA SER A 112 -6.93 -4.56 -8.91
C SER A 112 -7.46 -3.14 -9.00
N THR A 113 -8.17 -2.65 -7.97
CA THR A 113 -8.64 -1.27 -7.93
C THR A 113 -7.48 -0.28 -7.97
N LEU A 114 -6.43 -0.52 -7.19
CA LEU A 114 -5.32 0.41 -7.05
C LEU A 114 -4.43 0.47 -8.30
N LEU A 115 -4.18 -0.66 -8.97
CA LEU A 115 -3.27 -0.73 -10.12
C LEU A 115 -3.98 -0.59 -11.47
N THR A 116 -5.30 -0.81 -11.52
CA THR A 116 -6.05 -0.84 -12.79
C THR A 116 -7.21 0.15 -12.85
N GLY A 117 -7.58 0.77 -11.72
CA GLY A 117 -8.59 1.82 -11.63
C GLY A 117 -8.00 3.23 -11.56
N GLY A 118 -8.84 4.23 -11.28
CA GLY A 118 -8.47 5.65 -11.29
C GLY A 118 -7.40 6.09 -10.29
N ALA A 119 -6.99 5.21 -9.35
CA ALA A 119 -5.94 5.47 -8.37
C ALA A 119 -4.52 5.07 -8.83
N SER A 120 -4.37 4.48 -10.02
CA SER A 120 -3.09 3.92 -10.49
C SER A 120 -1.96 4.93 -10.56
N ASN A 121 -2.25 6.17 -10.96
CA ASN A 121 -1.23 7.20 -11.07
C ASN A 121 -0.74 7.65 -9.68
N VAL A 122 -1.67 7.86 -8.74
CA VAL A 122 -1.32 8.21 -7.36
C VAL A 122 -0.53 7.10 -6.69
N LEU A 123 -0.95 5.84 -6.88
CA LEU A 123 -0.20 4.70 -6.36
C LEU A 123 1.21 4.63 -6.95
N ARG A 124 1.37 4.89 -8.26
CA ARG A 124 2.70 4.93 -8.89
C ARG A 124 3.59 6.01 -8.27
N GLU A 125 3.07 7.23 -8.12
CA GLU A 125 3.81 8.35 -7.53
C GLU A 125 4.24 8.03 -6.08
N GLU A 126 3.32 7.49 -5.28
CA GLU A 126 3.59 7.11 -3.90
C GLU A 126 4.59 5.95 -3.79
N PHE A 127 4.53 4.98 -4.70
CA PHE A 127 5.47 3.86 -4.72
C PHE A 127 6.87 4.33 -5.07
N ILE A 128 7.03 5.19 -6.07
CA ILE A 128 8.33 5.80 -6.39
C ILE A 128 8.83 6.62 -5.19
N ARG A 129 7.98 7.49 -4.62
CA ARG A 129 8.33 8.36 -3.50
C ARG A 129 8.84 7.57 -2.29
N LEU A 130 8.12 6.53 -1.88
CA LEU A 130 8.49 5.70 -0.73
C LEU A 130 9.72 4.83 -1.02
N SER A 131 9.83 4.28 -2.23
CA SER A 131 11.01 3.48 -2.62
C SER A 131 12.29 4.32 -2.67
N LEU A 132 12.22 5.58 -3.09
CA LEU A 132 13.36 6.50 -3.06
C LEU A 132 13.79 6.83 -1.62
N GLN A 133 12.84 7.00 -0.69
CA GLN A 133 13.17 7.22 0.73
C GLN A 133 13.92 6.01 1.32
N VAL A 134 13.47 4.81 0.95
CA VAL A 134 14.15 3.58 1.35
C VAL A 134 15.55 3.47 0.73
N ALA A 135 15.68 3.68 -0.58
CA ALA A 135 16.95 3.63 -1.28
C ALA A 135 17.97 4.65 -0.74
N ALA A 136 17.53 5.87 -0.40
CA ALA A 136 18.39 6.89 0.21
C ALA A 136 18.94 6.49 1.59
N SER A 137 18.21 5.63 2.31
CA SER A 137 18.66 5.06 3.59
C SER A 137 19.46 3.76 3.45
N TRP A 138 19.50 3.20 2.24
CA TRP A 138 20.16 1.93 1.95
C TRP A 138 21.55 2.19 1.35
N ASN A 139 22.61 1.86 2.10
CA ASN A 139 24.01 1.95 1.65
C ASN A 139 24.39 0.81 0.66
N GLY A 140 23.44 0.35 -0.15
CA GLY A 140 23.65 -0.68 -1.16
C GLY A 140 24.73 -0.22 -2.14
N ASN A 141 25.87 -0.90 -2.15
CA ASN A 141 27.09 -0.53 -2.86
C ASN A 141 26.99 -0.83 -4.38
N ASN A 142 25.80 -0.67 -4.96
CA ASN A 142 25.49 -1.13 -6.30
C ASN A 142 25.92 -0.09 -7.32
N LYS A 143 27.18 -0.18 -7.78
CA LYS A 143 27.86 0.81 -8.64
C LYS A 143 27.38 0.81 -10.11
N ARG A 144 26.39 -0.01 -10.47
CA ARG A 144 26.01 -0.24 -11.89
C ARG A 144 24.98 0.74 -12.44
N LEU A 145 24.07 1.23 -11.61
CA LEU A 145 23.03 2.18 -12.03
C LEU A 145 22.94 3.32 -11.00
N PRO A 146 22.57 4.54 -11.42
CA PRO A 146 22.12 5.55 -10.49
C PRO A 146 21.00 4.97 -9.60
N PRO A 147 21.07 5.10 -8.26
CA PRO A 147 20.08 4.50 -7.35
C PRO A 147 18.64 4.87 -7.71
N GLU A 148 18.42 6.12 -8.11
CA GLU A 148 17.12 6.62 -8.56
C GLU A 148 16.60 5.87 -9.79
N LEU A 149 17.46 5.56 -10.75
CA LEU A 149 17.08 4.81 -11.95
C LEU A 149 16.73 3.36 -11.60
N GLY A 150 17.48 2.72 -10.70
CA GLY A 150 17.16 1.38 -10.20
C GLY A 150 15.78 1.33 -9.54
N VAL A 151 15.47 2.31 -8.68
CA VAL A 151 14.15 2.44 -8.05
C VAL A 151 13.03 2.62 -9.08
N ILE A 152 13.23 3.51 -10.06
CA ILE A 152 12.23 3.75 -11.11
C ILE A 152 11.95 2.48 -11.92
N LEU A 153 12.99 1.73 -12.30
CA LEU A 153 12.87 0.51 -13.08
C LEU A 153 12.16 -0.61 -12.30
N VAL A 154 12.58 -0.86 -11.06
CA VAL A 154 11.93 -1.88 -10.21
C VAL A 154 10.48 -1.51 -9.95
N THR A 155 10.20 -0.27 -9.57
CA THR A 155 8.84 0.20 -9.26
C THR A 155 7.94 0.10 -10.49
N SER A 156 8.42 0.58 -11.64
CA SER A 156 7.64 0.54 -12.89
C SER A 156 7.40 -0.90 -13.35
N GLY A 157 8.43 -1.74 -13.36
CA GLY A 157 8.29 -3.15 -13.72
C GLY A 157 7.34 -3.91 -12.80
N THR A 158 7.38 -3.62 -11.50
CA THR A 158 6.45 -4.20 -10.51
C THR A 158 5.01 -3.81 -10.84
N ILE A 159 4.75 -2.52 -11.05
CA ILE A 159 3.41 -2.00 -11.35
C ILE A 159 2.87 -2.62 -12.65
N GLU A 160 3.66 -2.62 -13.73
CA GLU A 160 3.21 -3.14 -15.02
C GLU A 160 2.92 -4.64 -14.97
N LEU A 161 3.82 -5.42 -14.36
CA LEU A 161 3.66 -6.87 -14.26
C LEU A 161 2.43 -7.26 -13.42
N LEU A 162 2.26 -6.63 -12.25
CA LEU A 162 1.11 -6.89 -11.39
C LEU A 162 -0.19 -6.41 -12.04
N ALA A 163 -0.22 -5.23 -12.65
CA ALA A 163 -1.40 -4.71 -13.33
C ALA A 163 -1.82 -5.64 -14.48
N TRP A 164 -0.86 -6.17 -15.26
CA TRP A 164 -1.14 -7.18 -16.28
C TRP A 164 -1.73 -8.46 -15.68
N TRP A 165 -1.11 -9.00 -14.62
CA TRP A 165 -1.53 -10.25 -13.99
C TRP A 165 -2.94 -10.15 -13.37
N LEU A 166 -3.27 -9.01 -12.77
CA LEU A 166 -4.56 -8.74 -12.15
C LEU A 166 -5.70 -8.67 -13.18
N LYS A 167 -5.42 -8.23 -14.41
CA LYS A 167 -6.40 -8.15 -15.51
C LYS A 167 -6.71 -9.50 -16.18
N GLN A 168 -5.95 -10.55 -15.90
CA GLN A 168 -6.15 -11.85 -16.56
C GLN A 168 -7.40 -12.57 -16.04
N LYS A 169 -8.18 -13.15 -16.96
CA LYS A 169 -9.32 -14.03 -16.62
C LYS A 169 -8.85 -15.35 -15.98
N ASN A 170 -7.77 -15.91 -16.53
CA ASN A 170 -7.11 -17.11 -16.03
C ASN A 170 -5.64 -16.76 -15.76
N PRO A 171 -5.33 -16.14 -14.62
CA PRO A 171 -3.96 -15.74 -14.29
C PRO A 171 -3.06 -16.98 -14.09
N ILE A 172 -1.78 -16.83 -14.44
CA ILE A 172 -0.73 -17.78 -14.03
C ILE A 172 -0.63 -17.87 -12.50
N ALA A 173 -0.08 -18.97 -11.99
CA ALA A 173 0.09 -19.20 -10.56
C ALA A 173 1.01 -18.16 -9.91
N VAL A 174 0.82 -17.89 -8.63
CA VAL A 174 1.58 -16.88 -7.87
C VAL A 174 3.07 -17.20 -7.85
N GLU A 175 3.41 -18.48 -7.76
CA GLU A 175 4.78 -18.99 -7.76
C GLU A 175 5.46 -18.73 -9.10
N GLU A 176 4.73 -18.91 -10.20
CA GLU A 176 5.23 -18.65 -11.55
C GLU A 176 5.40 -17.14 -11.80
N LEU A 177 4.42 -16.33 -11.36
CA LEU A 177 4.52 -14.87 -11.40
C LEU A 177 5.73 -14.37 -10.61
N ALA A 178 5.97 -14.92 -9.42
CA ALA A 178 7.10 -14.54 -8.58
C ALA A 178 8.45 -14.86 -9.26
N ILE A 179 8.56 -15.99 -9.97
CA ILE A 179 9.75 -16.33 -10.75
C ILE A 179 9.98 -15.31 -11.88
N ILE A 180 8.92 -14.94 -12.61
CA ILE A 180 9.01 -13.93 -13.66
C ILE A 180 9.43 -12.59 -13.05
N PHE A 181 8.75 -12.17 -11.99
CA PHE A 181 9.00 -10.91 -11.31
C PHE A 181 10.45 -10.78 -10.83
N ASP A 182 10.98 -11.82 -10.17
CA ASP A 182 12.36 -11.86 -9.74
C ASP A 182 13.33 -11.73 -10.92
N LYS A 183 13.17 -12.57 -11.96
CA LYS A 183 14.10 -12.62 -13.09
C LYS A 183 14.08 -11.38 -13.97
N THR A 184 12.94 -10.71 -14.12
CA THR A 184 12.79 -9.61 -15.09
C THR A 184 12.79 -8.23 -14.45
N VAL A 185 12.45 -8.12 -13.16
CA VAL A 185 12.31 -6.83 -12.49
C VAL A 185 13.33 -6.65 -11.37
N VAL A 186 13.44 -7.63 -10.46
CA VAL A 186 14.23 -7.48 -9.24
C VAL A 186 15.70 -7.79 -9.49
N SER A 187 16.01 -9.04 -9.85
CA SER A 187 17.38 -9.54 -10.04
C SER A 187 18.23 -8.67 -10.97
N PRO A 188 17.75 -8.20 -12.14
CA PRO A 188 18.57 -7.37 -13.03
C PRO A 188 19.05 -6.04 -12.42
N VAL A 189 18.37 -5.55 -11.38
CA VAL A 189 18.70 -4.30 -10.70
C VAL A 189 19.51 -4.52 -9.43
N VAL A 190 19.28 -5.64 -8.73
CA VAL A 190 19.86 -5.87 -7.40
C VAL A 190 20.99 -6.90 -7.35
N SER A 191 21.12 -7.78 -8.36
CA SER A 191 22.15 -8.82 -8.38
C SER A 191 23.39 -8.38 -9.16
N ASP A 192 24.57 -8.76 -8.67
CA ASP A 192 25.80 -8.58 -9.41
C ASP A 192 25.91 -9.70 -10.46
N TRP A 193 25.77 -9.35 -11.75
CA TRP A 193 26.03 -10.25 -12.89
C TRP A 193 27.37 -10.98 -12.76
#